data_AF-A0ABD0RUM1-F1
#
_entry.id   AF-A0ABD0RUM1-F1
#
_cell.length_a   1.000
_cell.length_b   1.000
_cell.length_c   1.000
_cell.angle_alpha   90.00
_cell.angle_beta   90.00
_cell.angle_gamma   90.00
#
_symmetry.space_group_name_H-M   'P 1'
#
loop_
_entity.id
_entity.type
_entity.pdbx_description
1 polymer ?
#
loop_
_entity_poly.entity_id
_entity_poly.type
_entity_poly.pdbx_seq_one_letter_code
_entity_poly.pdbx_strand_id
1 'polypeptide(L)'
;EERIAVETACRYGSKPDVYSSPIAEDVRVEVRMEGEGPLMGGDAKLMIVLNNTSSQPRRSTLHSQAAVMYYTGVLKDTVKKDTLSVELKPQE
;
A
#
# COMPACT_ATOMS: atom_id res chain seq x y z
N GLU A 1 -18.21 -6.63 -16.67
CA GLU A 1 -18.54 -8.02 -16.30
C GLU A 1 -17.52 -8.61 -15.32
N GLU A 2 -16.23 -8.46 -15.56
CA GLU A 2 -15.14 -8.94 -14.67
C GLU A 2 -15.35 -8.57 -13.18
N ARG A 3 -15.65 -7.31 -12.88
CA ARG A 3 -15.81 -6.82 -11.50
C ARG A 3 -16.97 -7.49 -10.73
N ILE A 4 -18.08 -7.77 -11.41
CA ILE A 4 -19.28 -8.37 -10.80
C ILE A 4 -19.04 -9.85 -10.48
N ALA A 5 -18.35 -10.56 -11.38
CA ALA A 5 -17.99 -11.96 -11.18
C ALA A 5 -17.01 -12.13 -10.01
N VAL A 6 -16.01 -11.24 -9.90
CA VAL A 6 -15.02 -11.25 -8.81
C VAL A 6 -15.66 -10.91 -7.46
N GLU A 7 -16.49 -9.87 -7.39
CA GLU A 7 -17.22 -9.50 -6.17
C GLU A 7 -18.12 -10.66 -5.68
N THR A 8 -18.84 -11.32 -6.59
CA THR A 8 -19.73 -12.44 -6.27
C THR A 8 -18.93 -13.67 -5.81
N ALA A 9 -17.85 -14.04 -6.51
CA ALA A 9 -17.02 -15.18 -6.14
C ALA A 9 -16.31 -14.97 -4.78
N CYS A 10 -15.91 -13.75 -4.45
CA CYS A 10 -15.29 -13.44 -3.15
C CYS A 10 -16.31 -13.38 -2.01
N ARG A 11 -17.52 -12.85 -2.23
CA ARG A 11 -18.59 -12.81 -1.22
C ARG A 11 -19.11 -14.19 -0.84
N TYR A 12 -19.14 -15.13 -1.79
CA TYR A 12 -19.64 -16.49 -1.58
C TYR A 12 -18.53 -17.56 -1.58
N GLY A 13 -17.26 -17.16 -1.53
CA GLY A 13 -16.09 -18.04 -1.63
C GLY A 13 -14.93 -17.65 -0.72
N SER A 14 -13.69 -17.83 -1.17
CA SER A 14 -12.48 -17.99 -0.34
C SER A 14 -12.00 -16.78 0.51
N LYS A 15 -12.62 -15.60 0.41
CA LYS A 15 -12.22 -14.41 1.19
C LYS A 15 -13.43 -13.49 1.49
N PRO A 16 -14.32 -13.87 2.42
CA PRO A 16 -15.57 -13.14 2.69
C PRO A 16 -15.35 -11.73 3.28
N ASP A 17 -14.21 -11.47 3.92
CA ASP A 17 -13.88 -10.16 4.52
C ASP A 17 -13.28 -9.13 3.54
N VAL A 18 -13.08 -9.48 2.26
CA VAL A 18 -12.41 -8.59 1.27
C VAL A 18 -13.26 -7.36 0.93
N TYR A 19 -14.57 -7.42 1.16
CA TYR A 19 -15.49 -6.32 0.90
C TYR A 19 -16.14 -5.85 2.21
N SER A 20 -15.31 -5.41 3.17
CA SER A 20 -15.82 -4.65 4.32
C SER A 20 -16.40 -3.31 3.85
N SER A 21 -17.28 -2.74 4.67
CA SER A 21 -17.89 -1.41 4.49
C SER A 21 -16.88 -0.36 4.00
N PRO A 22 -17.28 0.59 3.14
CA PRO A 22 -16.36 1.55 2.54
C PRO A 22 -15.62 2.33 3.63
N ILE A 23 -14.32 2.09 3.72
CA ILE A 23 -13.39 2.92 4.48
C ILE A 23 -13.24 4.21 3.68
N ALA A 24 -13.13 5.36 4.35
CA ALA A 24 -12.90 6.63 3.66
C ALA A 24 -11.62 6.52 2.80
N GLU A 25 -11.76 6.65 1.48
CA GLU A 25 -10.65 6.59 0.50
C GLU A 25 -10.03 7.97 0.26
N ASP A 26 -10.06 8.83 1.27
CA ASP A 26 -9.69 10.22 1.13
C ASP A 26 -8.17 10.45 1.28
N VAL A 27 -7.43 9.47 1.79
CA VAL A 27 -5.96 9.42 1.75
C VAL A 27 -5.52 8.29 0.83
N ARG A 28 -4.80 8.64 -0.24
CA ARG A 28 -4.21 7.69 -1.20
C ARG A 28 -2.76 7.45 -0.88
N VAL A 29 -2.31 6.21 -1.05
CA VAL A 29 -0.92 5.79 -0.85
C VAL A 29 -0.40 5.19 -2.15
N GLU A 30 0.76 5.65 -2.59
CA GLU A 30 1.44 5.11 -3.77
C GLU A 30 2.90 4.83 -3.42
N VAL A 31 3.41 3.68 -3.86
CA VAL A 31 4.83 3.33 -3.72
C VAL A 31 5.45 3.37 -5.10
N ARG A 32 6.46 4.23 -5.24
CA ARG A 32 7.22 4.42 -6.48
C ARG A 32 8.68 4.05 -6.26
N MET A 33 9.32 3.69 -7.36
CA MET A 33 10.75 3.42 -7.42
C MET A 33 11.35 4.32 -8.49
N GLU A 34 12.51 4.90 -8.21
CA GLU A 34 13.21 5.72 -9.19
C GLU A 34 13.90 4.82 -10.24
N GLY A 35 13.77 5.18 -11.53
CA GLY A 35 14.46 4.49 -12.63
C GLY A 35 13.87 3.12 -12.99
N GLU A 36 14.71 2.24 -13.55
CA GLU A 36 14.31 0.89 -14.02
C GLU A 36 14.20 -0.16 -12.90
N GLY A 37 14.44 0.25 -11.65
CA GLY A 37 14.43 -0.64 -10.48
C GLY A 37 15.80 -0.79 -9.83
N PRO A 38 15.90 -1.59 -8.76
CA PRO A 38 17.12 -1.73 -7.99
C PRO A 38 18.06 -2.73 -8.69
N LEU A 39 19.35 -2.41 -8.74
CA LEU A 39 20.39 -3.31 -9.23
C LEU A 39 21.02 -4.05 -8.06
N MET A 40 21.39 -5.33 -8.26
CA MET A 40 22.10 -6.09 -7.24
C MET A 40 23.43 -5.43 -6.88
N GLY A 41 23.69 -5.29 -5.59
CA GLY A 41 24.90 -4.67 -5.06
C GLY A 41 24.91 -3.13 -5.08
N GLY A 42 23.86 -2.50 -5.60
CA GLY A 42 23.67 -1.06 -5.56
C GLY A 42 22.62 -0.61 -4.56
N ASP A 43 22.51 0.70 -4.36
CA ASP A 43 21.48 1.30 -3.53
C ASP A 43 20.12 1.32 -4.25
N ALA A 44 19.05 1.11 -3.49
CA ALA A 44 17.68 1.20 -3.97
C ALA A 44 16.96 2.40 -3.34
N LYS A 45 16.30 3.22 -4.18
CA LYS A 45 15.48 4.35 -3.73
C LYS A 45 14.01 4.07 -3.95
N LEU A 46 13.27 4.02 -2.85
CA LEU A 46 11.82 3.85 -2.80
C LEU A 46 11.19 5.12 -2.26
N MET A 47 10.10 5.55 -2.88
CA MET A 47 9.33 6.72 -2.47
C MET A 47 7.91 6.29 -2.14
N ILE A 48 7.44 6.64 -0.95
CA ILE A 48 6.04 6.45 -0.56
C ILE A 48 5.39 7.83 -0.63
N VAL A 49 4.41 7.98 -1.53
CA VAL A 49 3.66 9.21 -1.74
C VAL A 49 2.30 9.06 -1.06
N LEU A 50 1.97 10.02 -0.21
CA LEU A 50 0.68 10.12 0.46
C LEU A 50 -0.04 11.35 -0.09
N ASN A 51 -1.32 11.22 -0.42
CA ASN A 51 -2.14 12.30 -0.94
C ASN A 51 -3.49 12.34 -0.22
N ASN A 52 -3.79 13.45 0.46
CA ASN A 52 -5.05 13.72 1.11
C ASN A 52 -5.99 14.51 0.19
N THR A 53 -6.94 13.79 -0.40
CA THR A 53 -7.99 14.33 -1.27
C THR A 53 -9.21 14.90 -0.52
N SER A 54 -9.20 14.90 0.82
CA SER A 54 -10.29 15.49 1.61
C SER A 54 -10.16 17.01 1.76
N SER A 55 -11.24 17.65 2.17
CA SER A 55 -11.26 19.07 2.56
C SER A 55 -10.81 19.31 4.01
N GLN A 56 -10.40 18.26 4.72
CA GLN A 56 -10.00 18.32 6.13
C GLN A 56 -8.56 17.83 6.33
N PRO A 57 -7.84 18.31 7.35
CA PRO A 57 -6.54 17.73 7.67
C PRO A 57 -6.70 16.29 8.15
N ARG A 58 -5.75 15.43 7.78
CA ARG A 58 -5.69 14.02 8.20
C ARG A 58 -4.38 13.75 8.90
N ARG A 59 -4.45 12.97 9.97
CA ARG A 59 -3.27 12.46 10.67
C ARG A 59 -3.19 10.97 10.47
N SER A 60 -2.08 10.52 9.90
CA SER A 60 -1.89 9.13 9.50
C SER A 60 -0.58 8.61 10.07
N THR A 61 -0.59 7.35 10.46
CA THR A 61 0.62 6.63 10.85
C THR A 61 0.98 5.65 9.74
N LEU A 62 2.07 5.92 9.04
CA LEU A 62 2.59 5.07 7.98
C LEU A 62 3.46 3.98 8.60
N HIS A 63 2.99 2.74 8.54
CA HIS A 63 3.80 1.55 8.83
C HIS A 63 4.35 1.00 7.51
N SER A 64 5.67 0.99 7.35
CA SER A 64 6.30 0.48 6.12
C SER A 64 7.31 -0.61 6.42
N GLN A 65 7.41 -1.58 5.51
CA GLN A 65 8.31 -2.72 5.63
C GLN A 65 8.86 -3.11 4.25
N ALA A 66 10.18 -3.23 4.16
CA ALA A 66 10.86 -3.83 3.02
C ALA A 66 11.33 -5.23 3.42
N ALA A 67 10.94 -6.25 2.65
CA ALA A 67 11.22 -7.65 2.95
C ALA A 67 11.83 -8.37 1.76
N VAL A 68 12.64 -9.39 2.05
CA VAL A 68 13.15 -10.33 1.06
C VAL A 68 12.11 -11.41 0.88
N MET A 69 11.67 -11.62 -0.36
CA MET A 69 10.72 -12.68 -0.71
C MET A 69 11.26 -13.53 -1.85
N TYR A 70 10.91 -14.81 -1.85
CA TYR A 70 11.05 -15.65 -3.03
C TYR A 70 10.05 -15.19 -4.10
N TYR A 71 10.33 -15.51 -5.36
CA TYR A 71 9.44 -15.14 -6.48
C TYR A 71 8.02 -15.75 -6.34
N THR A 72 7.86 -16.79 -5.51
CA THR A 72 6.57 -17.39 -5.15
C THR A 72 5.75 -16.57 -4.14
N GLY A 73 6.31 -15.49 -3.61
CA GLY A 73 5.71 -14.65 -2.57
C GLY A 73 6.00 -15.10 -1.14
N VAL A 74 6.74 -16.21 -0.94
CA VAL A 74 7.14 -16.65 0.40
C VAL A 74 8.15 -15.68 0.98
N LEU A 75 7.85 -15.09 2.14
CA LEU A 75 8.76 -14.20 2.86
C LEU A 75 9.96 -14.99 3.40
N LYS A 76 11.15 -14.48 3.16
CA LYS A 76 12.41 -15.02 3.69
C LYS A 76 12.88 -14.25 4.91
N ASP A 77 12.90 -12.92 4.82
CA ASP A 77 13.38 -12.05 5.90
C ASP A 77 12.90 -10.60 5.73
N THR A 78 13.14 -9.74 6.71
CA THR A 78 12.84 -8.31 6.68
C THR A 78 14.11 -7.46 6.64
N VAL A 79 14.25 -6.62 5.63
CA VAL A 79 15.40 -5.72 5.44
C VAL A 79 15.24 -4.43 6.25
N LYS A 80 14.03 -3.87 6.26
CA LYS A 80 13.75 -2.60 6.94
C LYS A 80 12.31 -2.56 7.42
N LYS A 81 12.10 -2.00 8.61
CA LYS A 81 10.80 -1.57 9.11
C LYS A 81 10.89 -0.12 9.52
N ASP A 82 9.83 0.63 9.24
CA ASP A 82 9.75 2.03 9.61
C ASP A 82 8.32 2.37 10.05
N THR A 83 8.20 3.35 10.93
CA THR A 83 6.91 3.87 11.37
C THR A 83 7.01 5.37 11.49
N LEU A 84 6.19 6.08 10.70
CA LEU A 84 6.20 7.52 10.60
C LEU A 84 4.81 8.09 10.84
N SER A 85 4.69 9.04 11.76
CA SER A 85 3.47 9.83 11.93
C SER A 85 3.53 11.07 11.05
N VAL A 86 2.52 11.28 10.21
CA VAL A 86 2.43 12.40 9.27
C VAL A 86 1.09 13.11 9.41
N GLU A 87 1.14 14.43 9.32
CA GLU A 87 -0.04 15.30 9.22
C GLU A 87 -0.14 15.80 7.79
N LEU A 88 -1.24 15.45 7.12
CA LEU A 88 -1.57 15.84 5.76
C LEU A 88 -2.60 16.96 5.79
N LYS A 89 -2.31 18.07 5.13
CA LYS A 89 -3.26 19.17 4.97
C LYS A 89 -4.38 18.78 4.00
N PRO A 90 -5.49 19.54 3.97
CA PRO A 90 -6.51 19.38 2.95
C PRO A 90 -5.91 19.54 1.54
N GLN A 91 -6.22 18.63 0.62
CA GLN A 91 -5.79 18.66 -0.79
C GLN A 91 -4.26 18.69 -0.96
N GLU A 92 -3.52 18.02 -0.09
CA GLU A 92 -2.05 17.88 -0.14
C GLU A 92 -1.61 16.53 -0.71
#